data_AF-A0A2N7UC28-F1
#
_entry.id   AF-A0A2N7UC28-F1
#
_cell.length_a   1.000
_cell.length_b   1.000
_cell.length_c   1.000
_cell.angle_alpha   90.00
_cell.angle_beta   90.00
_cell.angle_gamma   90.00
#
_symmetry.space_group_name_H-M   'P 1'
#
loop_
_entity.id
_entity.type
_entity.pdbx_description
1 polymer ?
#
loop_
_entity_poly.entity_id
_entity_poly.type
_entity_poly.pdbx_seq_one_letter_code
_entity_poly.pdbx_strand_id
1 'polypeptide(L)' 'MVLRTSKRGANAGNRFWGCSAYPRCREVQDVA' A
#
# COMPACT_ATOMS: atom_id res chain seq x y z
N MET A 1 6.29 0.66 -8.50
CA MET A 1 5.63 0.69 -7.18
C MET A 1 5.23 2.14 -6.87
N VAL A 2 4.15 2.36 -6.13
CA VAL A 2 3.58 3.67 -5.80
C VAL A 2 3.34 3.73 -4.29
N LEU A 3 3.80 4.79 -3.64
CA LEU A 3 3.63 4.97 -2.20
C LEU A 3 2.15 5.31 -1.93
N ARG A 4 1.47 4.46 -1.16
CA ARG A 4 0.07 4.66 -0.77
C ARG A 4 -0.01 4.67 0.74
N THR A 5 -0.94 5.46 1.26
CA THR A 5 -1.22 5.49 2.70
C THR A 5 -2.48 4.68 2.97
N SER A 6 -2.38 3.73 3.90
CA SER A 6 -3.51 2.94 4.36
C SER A 6 -4.51 3.86 5.06
N LYS A 7 -5.75 3.90 4.55
CA LYS A 7 -6.81 4.76 5.11
C LYS A 7 -7.65 4.06 6.20
N ARG A 8 -7.57 2.73 6.33
CA ARG A 8 -8.44 1.91 7.19
C ARG A 8 -7.68 0.69 7.73
N GLY A 9 -8.11 0.19 8.90
CA GLY A 9 -7.56 -1.00 9.56
C GLY A 9 -6.46 -0.68 10.58
N ALA A 10 -5.83 -1.73 11.13
CA ALA A 10 -4.77 -1.59 12.14
C ALA A 10 -3.54 -0.81 11.65
N ASN A 11 -3.31 -0.78 10.34
CA ASN A 11 -2.24 -0.02 9.68
C ASN A 11 -2.71 1.34 9.14
N ALA A 12 -3.86 1.87 9.59
CA ALA A 12 -4.34 3.18 9.14
C ALA A 12 -3.32 4.28 9.49
N GLY A 13 -2.87 5.04 8.48
CA GLY A 13 -1.81 6.04 8.60
C GLY A 13 -0.43 5.53 8.14
N ASN A 14 -0.20 4.22 8.06
CA ASN A 14 1.05 3.68 7.55
C ASN A 14 1.12 3.78 6.02
N ARG A 15 2.34 4.06 5.54
CA ARG A 15 2.67 4.11 4.13
C ARG A 15 3.17 2.75 3.69
N PHE A 16 2.72 2.31 2.53
CA PHE A 16 3.14 1.06 1.92
C PHE A 16 3.43 1.28 0.44
N TRP A 17 4.34 0.49 -0.11
CA TRP A 17 4.59 0.46 -1.54
C TRP A 17 3.58 -0.46 -2.19
N GLY A 18 2.61 0.12 -2.90
CA GLY A 18 1.64 -0.64 -3.68
C GLY A 18 2.07 -0.79 -5.13
N CYS A 19 1.60 -1.85 -5.78
CA CYS A 19 1.72 -1.96 -7.23
C CYS A 19 0.97 -0.81 -7.94
N SER A 20 1.56 -0.27 -9.01
CA SER A 20 0.95 0.81 -9.82
C SER A 20 -0.33 0.37 -10.53
N ALA A 21 -0.49 -0.94 -10.76
CA ALA A 21 -1.64 -1.54 -11.43
C ALA A 21 -2.79 -1.96 -10.48
N TYR A 22 -2.80 -1.51 -9.22
CA TYR A 22 -3.92 -1.75 -8.31
C TYR A 22 -5.24 -1.18 -8.89
N PRO A 23 -6.37 -1.93 -8.89
CA PRO A 23 -6.67 -3.14 -8.11
C PRO A 23 -6.30 -4.48 -8.77
N ARG A 24 -5.80 -4.48 -10.01
CA ARG A 24 -5.40 -5.70 -10.75
C ARG A 24 -4.17 -6.36 -10.14
N CYS A 25 -3.28 -5.56 -9.57
CA CYS A 25 -2.07 -6.00 -8.90
C CYS A 25 -2.13 -5.56 -7.43
N ARG A 26 -2.21 -6.52 -6.51
CA ARG A 26 -2.35 -6.30 -5.07
C ARG A 26 -1.04 -6.57 -4.31
N GLU A 27 0.09 -6.58 -5.01
CA GLU A 27 1.39 -6.61 -4.34
C GLU A 27 1.57 -5.34 -3.51
N VAL A 28 1.94 -5.58 -2.25
CA VAL A 28 2.23 -4.59 -1.24
C VAL A 28 3.60 -4.94 -0.69
N GLN A 29 4.52 -3.99 -0.71
CA GLN A 29 5.78 -4.08 -0.02
C GLN A 29 5.72 -3.17 1.21
N ASP A 30 6.02 -3.73 2.38
CA ASP A 30 6.15 -2.95 3.59
C ASP A 30 7.29 -1.94 3.44
N VAL A 31 7.00 -0.70 3.84
CA VAL A 31 8.04 0.32 4.01
C VAL A 31 8.62 0.06 5.39
N ALA A 32 9.75 -0.66 5.45
CA ALA A 32 10.50 -0.89 6.68
C ALA A 32 10.93 0.42 7.34
#